data_AF-A0A1F9C1X0-F1
#
_entry.id   AF-A0A1F9C1X0-F1
#
_cell.length_a   1.000
_cell.length_b   1.000
_cell.length_c   1.000
_cell.angle_alpha   90.00
_cell.angle_beta   90.00
_cell.angle_gamma   90.00
#
_symmetry.space_group_name_H-M   'P 1'
#
loop_
_entity.id
_entity.type
_entity.pdbx_description
1 polymer ?
#
loop_
_entity_poly.entity_id
_entity_poly.type
_entity_poly.pdbx_seq_one_letter_code
_entity_poly.pdbx_strand_id
1 'polypeptide(L)'
;MMETYVELVRHRFEDRHANIMGNIEKLDEAQLRFTVRIFGDCIDEEKRKELFGNYTEYWSQSELTEFVRSFLPAYLEYAIAELLEKKEGGERFDPPYLTQEEYQEMAVREKWPRVARHLEHMTPLQLRREIAKAALLFRPYMLSDPGFNEGALEFALYFDLLDRLAKLSTDDLRAATAEIALLIDRAVSAKTPQECEPILREIRERASRAAGITADPETLLGPGMERYPREAPPGWKLRELGKTLNSMSLKDLRLSALVHLDLLTTEETREIVTPFLSRFPSFYEIPSNGLREILLAIADKIADRAISFFFDRYSAGRMAMTPPVSFLVWKLMPEEEKRLRLREDNEKMDQAMMSRHLARYLHSSTTGELSDAGRQISLLTDGQFISNHGLILKKGGGDSTLEGVGRLYDEVTVLSLRVMALPEGEREEMFRKIREKIADFAGIPIPGTIMEGGA
;
A
#
# COMPACT_ATOMS: atom_id res chain seq x y z
N MET A 1 -1.81 53.03 -1.55
CA MET A 1 -1.50 52.67 -2.96
C MET A 1 -2.34 51.44 -3.27
N MET A 2 -2.96 51.35 -4.45
CA MET A 2 -3.56 50.09 -4.90
C MET A 2 -2.40 49.16 -5.26
N GLU A 3 -2.31 48.01 -4.61
CA GLU A 3 -1.38 46.94 -5.00
C GLU A 3 -1.74 46.49 -6.42
N THR A 4 -0.72 46.35 -7.27
CA THR A 4 -0.87 45.76 -8.60
C THR A 4 -1.23 44.27 -8.47
N TYR A 5 -1.83 43.65 -9.50
CA TYR A 5 -2.17 42.22 -9.43
C TYR A 5 -0.95 41.35 -9.11
N VAL A 6 0.20 41.69 -9.71
CA VAL A 6 1.47 41.00 -9.49
C VAL A 6 1.92 41.07 -8.03
N GLU A 7 1.79 42.24 -7.39
CA GLU A 7 2.11 42.40 -5.96
C GLU A 7 1.16 41.58 -5.08
N LEU A 8 -0.13 41.57 -5.39
CA LEU A 8 -1.13 40.79 -4.65
C LEU A 8 -0.88 39.28 -4.74
N VAL A 9 -0.60 38.77 -5.93
CA VAL A 9 -0.29 37.33 -6.13
C VAL A 9 1.04 36.96 -5.49
N ARG A 10 2.05 37.83 -5.60
CA ARG A 10 3.34 37.63 -4.94
C ARG A 10 3.18 37.53 -3.42
N HIS A 11 2.44 38.46 -2.80
CA HIS A 11 2.18 38.41 -1.36
C HIS A 11 1.44 37.13 -0.97
N ARG A 12 0.48 36.67 -1.77
CA ARG A 12 -0.19 35.40 -1.53
C ARG A 12 0.78 34.21 -1.60
N PHE A 13 1.71 34.17 -2.55
CA PHE A 13 2.73 33.12 -2.61
C PHE A 13 3.65 33.15 -1.38
N GLU A 14 4.09 34.34 -0.97
CA GLU A 14 4.91 34.54 0.22
C GLU A 14 4.17 34.11 1.51
N ASP A 15 2.89 34.46 1.64
CA ASP A 15 2.02 34.07 2.76
C ASP A 15 1.77 32.56 2.80
N ARG A 16 1.47 31.95 1.65
CA ARG A 16 1.28 30.49 1.54
C ARG A 16 2.56 29.76 1.95
N HIS A 17 3.71 30.20 1.45
CA HIS A 17 5.02 29.68 1.83
C HIS A 17 5.26 29.85 3.34
N ALA A 18 5.06 31.04 3.90
CA ALA A 18 5.29 31.32 5.32
C ALA A 18 4.39 30.47 6.22
N ASN A 19 3.12 30.26 5.84
CA ASN A 19 2.18 29.43 6.58
C ASN A 19 2.60 27.95 6.60
N ILE A 20 3.04 27.41 5.45
CA ILE A 20 3.49 26.02 5.38
C ILE A 20 4.79 25.84 6.17
N MET A 21 5.78 26.72 5.96
CA MET A 21 7.07 26.67 6.65
C MET A 21 6.93 26.86 8.16
N GLY A 22 6.02 27.73 8.61
CA GLY A 22 5.72 27.93 10.04
C GLY A 22 5.05 26.73 10.71
N ASN A 23 4.44 25.82 9.94
CA ASN A 23 3.75 24.63 10.45
C ASN A 23 4.37 23.31 10.01
N ILE A 24 5.52 23.32 9.34
CA ILE A 24 6.08 22.15 8.67
C ILE A 24 6.34 20.96 9.60
N GLU A 25 6.70 21.21 10.86
CA GLU A 25 6.90 20.15 11.89
C GLU A 25 5.60 19.48 12.34
N LYS A 26 4.45 20.12 12.10
CA LYS A 26 3.13 19.59 12.46
C LYS A 26 2.49 18.82 11.32
N LEU A 27 3.08 18.88 10.12
CA LEU A 27 2.54 18.19 8.95
C LEU A 27 2.88 16.71 9.01
N ASP A 28 1.88 15.87 8.79
CA ASP A 28 2.07 14.43 8.65
C ASP A 28 2.64 14.06 7.26
N GLU A 29 2.96 12.77 7.08
CA GLU A 29 3.51 12.26 5.83
C GLU A 29 2.61 12.56 4.61
N ALA A 30 1.28 12.42 4.77
CA ALA A 30 0.34 12.64 3.68
C ALA A 30 0.28 14.13 3.31
N GLN A 31 0.24 15.03 4.29
CA GLN A 31 0.25 16.47 4.08
C GLN A 31 1.55 16.95 3.42
N LEU A 32 2.70 16.40 3.82
CA LEU A 32 3.99 16.71 3.20
C LEU A 32 4.03 16.23 1.73
N ARG A 33 3.57 15.02 1.44
CA ARG A 33 3.45 14.55 0.05
C ARG A 33 2.51 15.41 -0.77
N PHE A 34 1.35 15.74 -0.22
CA PHE A 34 0.35 16.55 -0.91
C PHE A 34 0.89 17.94 -1.24
N THR A 35 1.64 18.54 -0.31
CA THR A 35 2.38 19.79 -0.53
C THR A 35 3.29 19.68 -1.75
N VAL A 36 4.12 18.63 -1.84
CA VAL A 36 5.01 18.42 -2.99
C VAL A 36 4.23 18.20 -4.30
N ARG A 37 3.10 17.47 -4.24
CA ARG A 37 2.26 17.23 -5.42
C ARG A 37 1.64 18.52 -5.96
N ILE A 38 1.07 19.36 -5.09
CA ILE A 38 0.44 20.63 -5.46
C ILE A 38 1.41 21.52 -6.22
N PHE A 39 2.54 21.84 -5.58
CA PHE A 39 3.52 22.74 -6.19
C PHE A 39 4.26 22.06 -7.33
N GLY A 40 4.52 20.76 -7.25
CA GLY A 40 5.11 19.97 -8.34
C GLY A 40 4.27 19.91 -9.61
N ASP A 41 2.95 20.05 -9.49
CA ASP A 41 2.03 20.19 -10.62
C ASP A 41 2.03 21.59 -11.23
N CYS A 42 2.71 22.55 -10.62
CA CYS A 42 2.88 23.91 -11.14
C CYS A 42 4.24 24.14 -11.81
N ILE A 43 5.08 23.11 -11.93
CA ILE A 43 6.44 23.22 -12.48
C ILE A 43 6.51 22.58 -13.86
N ASP A 44 7.27 23.14 -14.80
CA ASP A 44 7.60 22.52 -16.09
C ASP A 44 8.50 21.28 -15.95
N GLU A 45 8.70 20.51 -17.03
CA GLU A 45 9.46 19.26 -16.95
C GLU A 45 10.95 19.44 -16.63
N GLU A 46 11.58 20.51 -17.11
CA GLU A 46 13.01 20.76 -16.93
C GLU A 46 13.29 21.16 -15.48
N LYS A 47 12.53 22.14 -14.99
CA LYS A 47 12.64 22.63 -13.62
C LYS A 47 12.20 21.58 -12.61
N ARG A 48 11.22 20.73 -12.96
CA ARG A 48 10.82 19.62 -12.11
C ARG A 48 11.97 18.62 -11.91
N LYS A 49 12.73 18.29 -12.96
CA LYS A 49 13.93 17.42 -12.83
C LYS A 49 14.99 18.03 -11.91
N GLU A 50 15.21 19.34 -12.03
CA GLU A 50 16.16 20.08 -11.18
C GLU A 50 15.72 20.08 -9.71
N LEU A 51 14.47 20.46 -9.44
CA LEU A 51 13.97 20.66 -8.07
C LEU A 51 13.60 19.36 -7.35
N PHE A 52 13.16 18.32 -8.07
CA PHE A 52 12.79 17.06 -7.44
C PHE A 52 14.02 16.19 -7.14
N GLY A 53 15.07 16.26 -7.95
CA GLY A 53 16.26 15.44 -7.76
C GLY A 53 15.93 13.95 -7.61
N ASN A 54 16.16 13.40 -6.41
CA ASN A 54 15.88 12.01 -6.04
C ASN A 54 14.62 11.82 -5.17
N TYR A 55 13.72 12.82 -5.15
CA TYR A 55 12.46 12.77 -4.40
C TYR A 55 11.70 11.47 -4.65
N THR A 56 11.18 10.90 -3.57
CA THR A 56 10.24 9.77 -3.62
C THR A 56 9.24 9.85 -2.48
N GLU A 57 8.00 9.46 -2.76
CA GLU A 57 6.91 9.40 -1.78
C GLU A 57 7.07 8.30 -0.72
N TYR A 58 8.12 7.49 -0.86
CA TYR A 58 8.53 6.42 0.06
C TYR A 58 9.56 6.88 1.11
N TRP A 59 9.95 8.15 1.11
CA TRP A 59 10.73 8.72 2.20
C TRP A 59 9.94 8.78 3.51
N SER A 60 10.64 8.69 4.65
CA SER A 60 9.99 8.90 5.95
C SER A 60 9.55 10.35 6.12
N GLN A 61 8.63 10.59 7.05
CA GLN A 61 8.17 11.94 7.38
C GLN A 61 9.34 12.92 7.58
N SER A 62 10.39 12.55 8.33
CA SER A 62 11.57 13.41 8.53
C SER A 62 12.32 13.76 7.24
N GLU A 63 12.46 12.79 6.33
CA GLU A 63 13.13 12.98 5.03
C GLU A 63 12.26 13.88 4.12
N LEU A 64 10.94 13.69 4.15
CA LEU A 64 9.99 14.55 3.44
C LEU A 64 9.96 15.98 4.01
N THR A 65 10.00 16.14 5.33
CA THR A 65 10.09 17.45 6.00
C THR A 65 11.35 18.18 5.54
N GLU A 66 12.51 17.52 5.54
CA GLU A 66 13.76 18.10 5.08
C GLU A 66 13.71 18.48 3.59
N PHE A 67 13.15 17.60 2.76
CA PHE A 67 12.93 17.90 1.35
C PHE A 67 12.05 19.14 1.16
N VAL A 68 10.87 19.19 1.79
CA VAL A 68 9.92 20.31 1.68
C VAL A 68 10.56 21.63 2.13
N ARG A 69 11.40 21.62 3.18
CA ARG A 69 12.13 22.81 3.64
C ARG A 69 13.06 23.42 2.58
N SER A 70 13.64 22.60 1.71
CA SER A 70 14.53 23.07 0.64
C SER A 70 13.77 23.32 -0.66
N PHE A 71 12.75 22.50 -0.94
CA PHE A 71 11.93 22.57 -2.14
C PHE A 71 11.04 23.82 -2.19
N LEU A 72 10.33 24.16 -1.10
CA LEU A 72 9.37 25.27 -1.10
C LEU A 72 9.99 26.65 -1.36
N PRO A 73 11.13 27.03 -0.76
CA PRO A 73 11.78 28.29 -1.11
C PRO A 73 12.20 28.36 -2.58
N ALA A 74 12.77 27.27 -3.12
CA ALA A 74 13.17 27.21 -4.52
C ALA A 74 11.97 27.27 -5.48
N TYR A 75 10.85 26.63 -5.10
CA TYR A 75 9.59 26.75 -5.81
C TYR A 75 9.03 28.18 -5.78
N LEU A 76 9.06 28.85 -4.62
CA LEU A 76 8.60 30.23 -4.48
C LEU A 76 9.34 31.18 -5.43
N GLU A 77 10.66 31.05 -5.52
CA GLU A 77 11.48 31.82 -6.47
C GLU A 77 11.06 31.55 -7.93
N TYR A 78 10.84 30.27 -8.29
CA TYR A 78 10.35 29.88 -9.60
C TYR A 78 8.98 30.47 -9.92
N ALA A 79 8.01 30.36 -9.00
CA ALA A 79 6.64 30.83 -9.21
C ALA A 79 6.57 32.37 -9.34
N ILE A 80 7.39 33.10 -8.57
CA ILE A 80 7.50 34.56 -8.71
C ILE A 80 8.14 34.92 -10.05
N ALA A 81 9.18 34.20 -10.49
CA ALA A 81 9.80 34.44 -11.79
C ALA A 81 8.81 34.19 -12.95
N GLU A 82 8.06 33.09 -12.92
CA GLU A 82 7.00 32.81 -13.90
C GLU A 82 5.95 33.93 -13.90
N LEU A 83 5.49 34.37 -12.72
CA LEU A 83 4.52 35.46 -12.61
C LEU A 83 5.02 36.75 -13.27
N LEU A 84 6.27 37.14 -12.99
CA LEU A 84 6.85 38.36 -13.57
C LEU A 84 6.99 38.26 -15.09
N GLU A 85 7.45 37.12 -15.60
CA GLU A 85 7.55 36.86 -17.04
C GLU A 85 6.18 36.92 -17.72
N LYS A 86 5.19 36.20 -17.17
CA LYS A 86 3.85 36.09 -17.76
C LYS A 86 3.08 37.40 -17.75
N LYS A 87 3.36 38.30 -16.79
CA LYS A 87 2.67 39.59 -16.63
C LYS A 87 3.48 40.79 -17.10
N GLU A 88 4.66 40.60 -17.70
CA GLU A 88 5.52 41.69 -18.22
C GLU A 88 4.77 42.62 -19.19
N GLY A 89 3.91 42.04 -20.04
CA GLY A 89 3.09 42.76 -21.03
C GLY A 89 1.69 43.19 -20.56
N GLY A 90 1.40 43.07 -19.26
CA GLY A 90 0.12 43.43 -18.63
C GLY A 90 -0.68 42.24 -18.06
N GLU A 91 -1.74 42.56 -17.32
CA GLU A 91 -2.59 41.61 -16.57
C GLU A 91 -3.56 40.84 -17.50
N ARG A 92 -3.03 39.90 -18.28
CA ARG A 92 -3.81 39.03 -19.18
C ARG A 92 -4.02 37.64 -18.56
N PHE A 93 -5.16 37.03 -18.87
CA PHE A 93 -5.61 35.76 -18.27
C PHE A 93 -5.95 34.69 -19.31
N ASP A 94 -5.27 34.72 -20.47
CA ASP A 94 -5.40 33.71 -21.53
C ASP A 94 -4.13 32.85 -21.61
N PRO A 95 -4.21 31.59 -22.09
CA PRO A 95 -3.17 30.56 -22.10
C PRO A 95 -1.69 30.85 -22.48
N PRO A 96 -1.27 31.92 -23.17
CA PRO A 96 0.17 32.24 -23.15
C PRO A 96 0.61 33.03 -21.91
N TYR A 97 -0.30 33.75 -21.24
CA TYR A 97 -0.05 34.68 -20.14
C TYR A 97 -0.48 34.15 -18.76
N LEU A 98 -1.03 32.94 -18.70
CA LEU A 98 -1.38 32.29 -17.45
C LEU A 98 -0.16 31.60 -16.82
N THR A 99 0.03 31.78 -15.52
CA THR A 99 0.97 30.98 -14.71
C THR A 99 0.37 29.61 -14.40
N GLN A 100 1.20 28.63 -14.04
CA GLN A 100 0.65 27.31 -13.68
C GLN A 100 -0.20 27.36 -12.41
N GLU A 101 0.13 28.23 -11.46
CA GLU A 101 -0.68 28.48 -10.25
C GLU A 101 -2.06 29.03 -10.62
N GLU A 102 -2.15 29.99 -11.54
CA GLU A 102 -3.43 30.49 -12.02
C GLU A 102 -4.26 29.37 -12.70
N TYR A 103 -3.61 28.49 -13.47
CA TYR A 103 -4.26 27.30 -14.04
C TYR A 103 -4.81 26.34 -12.99
N GLN A 104 -4.12 26.19 -11.86
CA GLN A 104 -4.53 25.32 -10.77
C GLN A 104 -5.66 25.95 -9.94
N GLU A 105 -5.66 27.26 -9.76
CA GLU A 105 -6.69 27.97 -8.99
C GLU A 105 -7.99 28.24 -9.78
N MET A 106 -7.97 28.14 -11.11
CA MET A 106 -9.17 28.35 -11.92
C MET A 106 -10.11 27.14 -11.94
N ALA A 107 -11.37 27.38 -11.62
CA ALA A 107 -12.43 26.37 -11.77
C ALA A 107 -12.54 25.90 -13.22
N VAL A 108 -12.91 24.62 -13.42
CA VAL A 108 -12.98 23.97 -14.72
C VAL A 108 -13.86 24.74 -15.71
N ARG A 109 -15.03 25.21 -15.27
CA ARG A 109 -15.96 26.01 -16.08
C ARG A 109 -15.39 27.32 -16.60
N GLU A 110 -14.40 27.87 -15.90
CA GLU A 110 -13.73 29.12 -16.25
C GLU A 110 -12.53 28.84 -17.16
N LYS A 111 -11.76 27.80 -16.82
CA LYS A 111 -10.51 27.44 -17.47
C LYS A 111 -10.70 26.85 -18.87
N TRP A 112 -11.60 25.90 -19.03
CA TRP A 112 -11.73 25.13 -20.27
C TRP A 112 -12.15 25.94 -21.50
N PRO A 113 -13.03 26.96 -21.41
CA PRO A 113 -13.30 27.85 -22.54
C PRO A 113 -12.06 28.59 -23.05
N ARG A 114 -11.12 28.94 -22.16
CA ARG A 114 -9.86 29.61 -22.53
C ARG A 114 -8.89 28.64 -23.16
N VAL A 115 -8.74 27.45 -22.56
CA VAL A 115 -7.96 26.33 -23.11
C VAL A 115 -8.39 26.03 -24.54
N ALA A 116 -9.68 25.89 -24.79
CA ALA A 116 -10.23 25.56 -26.11
C ALA A 116 -9.93 26.61 -27.19
N ARG A 117 -9.86 27.90 -26.82
CA ARG A 117 -9.60 29.01 -27.76
C ARG A 117 -8.12 29.20 -28.10
N HIS A 118 -7.22 28.58 -27.33
CA HIS A 118 -5.79 28.83 -27.40
C HIS A 118 -4.96 27.52 -27.36
N LEU A 119 -5.49 26.43 -27.93
CA LEU A 119 -4.87 25.10 -27.94
C LEU A 119 -3.47 25.09 -28.58
N GLU A 120 -3.26 25.95 -29.57
CA GLU A 120 -1.99 26.13 -30.27
C GLU A 120 -0.88 26.67 -29.35
N HIS A 121 -1.27 27.43 -28.31
CA HIS A 121 -0.35 28.04 -27.34
C HIS A 121 -0.08 27.17 -26.12
N MET A 122 -0.78 26.04 -25.98
CA MET A 122 -0.59 25.14 -24.84
C MET A 122 0.57 24.18 -25.06
N THR A 123 1.38 24.01 -24.01
CA THR A 123 2.46 23.01 -24.00
C THR A 123 1.87 21.59 -23.89
N PRO A 124 2.60 20.55 -24.35
CA PRO A 124 2.17 19.16 -24.18
C PRO A 124 1.94 18.77 -22.72
N LEU A 125 2.70 19.31 -21.76
CA LEU A 125 2.49 19.05 -20.34
C LEU A 125 1.17 19.63 -19.84
N GLN A 126 0.85 20.88 -20.19
CA GLN A 126 -0.42 21.50 -19.80
C GLN A 126 -1.62 20.74 -20.36
N LEU A 127 -1.57 20.32 -21.63
CA LEU A 127 -2.64 19.50 -22.22
C LEU A 127 -2.84 18.18 -21.46
N ARG A 128 -1.73 17.50 -21.11
CA ARG A 128 -1.80 16.26 -20.32
C ARG A 128 -2.42 16.48 -18.93
N ARG A 129 -2.02 17.52 -18.22
CA ARG A 129 -2.58 17.88 -16.90
C ARG A 129 -4.08 18.12 -16.95
N GLU A 130 -4.54 18.90 -17.93
CA GLU A 130 -5.96 19.20 -18.08
C GLU A 130 -6.77 17.97 -18.49
N ILE A 131 -6.29 17.15 -19.43
CA ILE A 131 -6.95 15.89 -19.80
C ILE A 131 -7.00 14.95 -18.58
N ALA A 132 -5.91 14.80 -17.83
CA ALA A 132 -5.85 13.95 -16.64
C ALA A 132 -6.83 14.43 -15.55
N LYS A 133 -6.94 15.74 -15.31
CA LYS A 133 -7.94 16.32 -14.39
C LYS A 133 -9.36 16.08 -14.89
N ALA A 134 -9.63 16.22 -16.19
CA ALA A 134 -10.96 15.93 -16.73
C ALA A 134 -11.42 14.48 -16.50
N ALA A 135 -10.48 13.52 -16.51
CA ALA A 135 -10.77 12.12 -16.17
C ALA A 135 -11.27 11.92 -14.72
N LEU A 136 -11.07 12.91 -13.84
CA LEU A 136 -11.44 12.86 -12.42
C LEU A 136 -12.66 13.73 -12.08
N LEU A 137 -13.38 14.25 -13.09
CA LEU A 137 -14.63 14.99 -12.89
C LEU A 137 -15.79 14.03 -12.57
N PHE A 138 -15.90 13.63 -11.30
CA PHE A 138 -16.90 12.65 -10.85
C PHE A 138 -18.26 13.24 -10.49
N ARG A 139 -18.30 14.51 -10.09
CA ARG A 139 -19.50 15.15 -9.52
C ARG A 139 -19.72 16.55 -10.12
N PRO A 140 -20.98 16.96 -10.38
CA PRO A 140 -21.29 18.26 -11.01
C PRO A 140 -20.69 19.49 -10.32
N TYR A 141 -20.62 19.51 -8.98
CA TYR A 141 -20.07 20.66 -8.26
C TYR A 141 -18.60 20.93 -8.60
N MET A 142 -17.82 19.91 -8.99
CA MET A 142 -16.41 20.02 -9.35
C MET A 142 -16.16 20.94 -10.55
N LEU A 143 -17.17 21.15 -11.41
CA LEU A 143 -17.06 22.09 -12.53
C LEU A 143 -16.87 23.54 -12.06
N SER A 144 -17.41 23.88 -10.89
CA SER A 144 -17.37 25.23 -10.32
C SER A 144 -16.44 25.37 -9.12
N ASP A 145 -15.83 24.27 -8.66
CA ASP A 145 -14.95 24.24 -7.50
C ASP A 145 -13.51 24.58 -7.89
N PRO A 146 -12.95 25.72 -7.43
CA PRO A 146 -11.54 26.05 -7.64
C PRO A 146 -10.60 25.01 -7.01
N GLY A 147 -10.99 24.40 -5.89
CA GLY A 147 -10.19 23.41 -5.17
C GLY A 147 -10.09 22.05 -5.86
N PHE A 148 -10.91 21.81 -6.89
CA PHE A 148 -10.90 20.54 -7.63
C PHE A 148 -9.52 20.20 -8.22
N ASN A 149 -8.81 21.19 -8.76
CA ASN A 149 -7.54 20.93 -9.43
C ASN A 149 -6.46 20.43 -8.48
N GLU A 150 -6.41 20.95 -7.25
CA GLU A 150 -5.53 20.44 -6.19
C GLU A 150 -6.04 19.09 -5.67
N GLY A 151 -7.35 18.94 -5.46
CA GLY A 151 -7.97 17.69 -5.01
C GLY A 151 -7.73 16.51 -5.96
N ALA A 152 -7.63 16.75 -7.27
CA ALA A 152 -7.27 15.74 -8.25
C ALA A 152 -5.89 15.11 -7.95
N LEU A 153 -4.96 15.88 -7.37
CA LEU A 153 -3.59 15.44 -7.06
C LEU A 153 -3.53 14.51 -5.85
N GLU A 154 -4.62 14.37 -5.10
CA GLU A 154 -4.71 13.42 -3.99
C GLU A 154 -4.60 11.97 -4.48
N PHE A 155 -5.04 11.70 -5.72
CA PHE A 155 -5.21 10.36 -6.25
C PHE A 155 -4.05 9.95 -7.16
N ALA A 156 -3.47 8.77 -6.92
CA ALA A 156 -2.42 8.19 -7.75
C ALA A 156 -2.84 8.05 -9.23
N LEU A 157 -4.14 7.85 -9.49
CA LEU A 157 -4.71 7.77 -10.83
C LEU A 157 -4.38 9.01 -11.69
N TYR A 158 -4.30 10.21 -11.11
CA TYR A 158 -3.91 11.41 -11.84
C TYR A 158 -2.52 11.26 -12.49
N PHE A 159 -1.56 10.76 -11.73
CA PHE A 159 -0.18 10.58 -12.20
C PHE A 159 -0.05 9.41 -13.19
N ASP A 160 -0.81 8.32 -12.99
CA ASP A 160 -0.90 7.24 -13.98
C ASP A 160 -1.40 7.75 -15.34
N LEU A 161 -2.42 8.62 -15.32
CA LEU A 161 -2.96 9.24 -16.52
C LEU A 161 -1.92 10.13 -17.20
N LEU A 162 -1.20 10.96 -16.44
CA LEU A 162 -0.11 11.79 -16.99
C LEU A 162 0.96 10.95 -17.70
N ASP A 163 1.44 9.88 -17.08
CA ASP A 163 2.48 9.01 -17.64
C ASP A 163 1.99 8.26 -18.89
N ARG A 164 0.71 7.90 -18.94
CA ARG A 164 0.10 7.29 -20.12
C ARG A 164 -0.06 8.29 -21.27
N LEU A 165 -0.57 9.48 -20.97
CA LEU A 165 -0.75 10.55 -21.95
C LEU A 165 0.57 11.09 -22.49
N ALA A 166 1.68 10.94 -21.76
CA ALA A 166 3.04 11.28 -22.22
C ALA A 166 3.46 10.55 -23.50
N LYS A 167 2.78 9.45 -23.86
CA LYS A 167 3.05 8.66 -25.07
C LYS A 167 2.38 9.22 -26.33
N LEU A 168 1.44 10.15 -26.17
CA LEU A 168 0.70 10.74 -27.29
C LEU A 168 1.50 11.85 -27.96
N SER A 169 1.25 12.07 -29.25
CA SER A 169 1.77 13.24 -29.95
C SER A 169 1.06 14.52 -29.46
N THR A 170 1.67 15.68 -29.67
CA THR A 170 1.03 16.96 -29.32
C THR A 170 -0.27 17.18 -30.07
N ASP A 171 -0.38 16.71 -31.32
CA ASP A 171 -1.59 16.87 -32.12
C ASP A 171 -2.72 15.97 -31.61
N ASP A 172 -2.41 14.74 -31.17
CA ASP A 172 -3.39 13.86 -30.52
C ASP A 172 -3.90 14.45 -29.19
N LEU A 173 -2.99 15.05 -28.40
CA LEU A 173 -3.36 15.73 -27.16
C LEU A 173 -4.31 16.91 -27.46
N ARG A 174 -4.00 17.75 -28.45
CA ARG A 174 -4.87 18.86 -28.85
C ARG A 174 -6.23 18.38 -29.33
N ALA A 175 -6.27 17.31 -30.13
CA ALA A 175 -7.52 16.72 -30.60
C ALA A 175 -8.38 16.21 -29.43
N ALA A 176 -7.77 15.48 -28.48
CA ALA A 176 -8.46 15.02 -27.29
C ALA A 176 -8.98 16.18 -26.43
N THR A 177 -8.18 17.21 -26.19
CA THR A 177 -8.60 18.40 -25.45
C THR A 177 -9.76 19.13 -26.14
N ALA A 178 -9.74 19.26 -27.48
CA ALA A 178 -10.83 19.88 -28.23
C ALA A 178 -12.15 19.10 -28.08
N GLU A 179 -12.10 17.76 -28.17
CA GLU A 179 -13.29 16.92 -27.94
C GLU A 179 -13.84 17.09 -26.52
N ILE A 180 -12.96 17.05 -25.52
CA ILE A 180 -13.35 17.17 -24.11
C ILE A 180 -13.92 18.56 -23.81
N ALA A 181 -13.36 19.62 -24.40
CA ALA A 181 -13.83 20.99 -24.21
C ALA A 181 -15.30 21.18 -24.62
N LEU A 182 -15.72 20.57 -25.74
CA LEU A 182 -17.11 20.60 -26.18
C LEU A 182 -18.05 19.92 -25.17
N LEU A 183 -17.60 18.83 -24.55
CA LEU A 183 -18.36 18.14 -23.52
C LEU A 183 -18.43 18.94 -22.22
N ILE A 184 -17.35 19.61 -21.84
CA ILE A 184 -17.34 20.47 -20.66
C ILE A 184 -18.27 21.67 -20.84
N ASP A 185 -18.30 22.31 -22.02
CA ASP A 185 -19.25 23.38 -22.31
C ASP A 185 -20.72 22.91 -22.19
N ARG A 186 -21.01 21.70 -22.70
CA ARG A 186 -22.31 21.04 -22.50
C ARG A 186 -22.61 20.77 -21.02
N ALA A 187 -21.63 20.28 -20.26
CA ALA A 187 -21.79 19.97 -18.84
C ALA A 187 -22.03 21.23 -18.00
N VAL A 188 -21.36 22.34 -18.32
CA VAL A 188 -21.55 23.65 -17.68
C VAL A 188 -22.92 24.25 -18.01
N SER A 189 -23.43 23.98 -19.22
CA SER A 189 -24.76 24.43 -19.67
C SER A 189 -25.93 23.59 -19.16
N ALA A 190 -25.65 22.43 -18.55
CA ALA A 190 -26.68 21.58 -17.96
C ALA A 190 -27.40 22.30 -16.81
N LYS A 191 -28.73 22.17 -16.74
CA LYS A 191 -29.55 22.92 -15.77
C LYS A 191 -29.70 22.17 -14.44
N THR A 192 -29.47 20.86 -14.46
CA THR A 192 -29.63 20.01 -13.28
C THR A 192 -28.46 19.03 -13.13
N PRO A 193 -28.16 18.57 -11.90
CA PRO A 193 -27.18 17.50 -11.67
C PRO A 193 -27.46 16.23 -12.49
N GLN A 194 -28.73 15.84 -12.62
CA GLN A 194 -29.17 14.64 -13.35
C GLN A 194 -28.86 14.73 -14.85
N GLU A 195 -28.90 15.93 -15.44
CA GLU A 195 -28.49 16.18 -16.82
C GLU A 195 -26.95 16.20 -16.96
N CYS A 196 -26.26 16.71 -15.93
CA CYS A 196 -24.81 16.90 -15.95
C CYS A 196 -24.04 15.58 -15.77
N GLU A 197 -24.49 14.70 -14.87
CA GLU A 197 -23.80 13.46 -14.50
C GLU A 197 -23.49 12.52 -15.68
N PRO A 198 -24.40 12.27 -16.65
CA PRO A 198 -24.09 11.48 -17.84
C PRO A 198 -23.01 12.14 -18.72
N ILE A 199 -22.99 13.48 -18.81
CA ILE A 199 -22.01 14.22 -19.60
C ILE A 199 -20.63 14.13 -18.92
N LEU A 200 -20.58 14.24 -17.59
CA LEU A 200 -19.34 14.03 -16.84
C LEU A 200 -18.78 12.62 -17.04
N ARG A 201 -19.65 11.60 -17.10
CA ARG A 201 -19.21 10.23 -17.44
C ARG A 201 -18.60 10.18 -18.84
N GLU A 202 -19.24 10.79 -19.83
CA GLU A 202 -18.72 10.87 -21.20
C GLU A 202 -17.34 11.59 -21.24
N ILE A 203 -17.18 12.68 -20.49
CA ILE A 203 -15.90 13.39 -20.32
C ILE A 203 -14.83 12.44 -19.80
N ARG A 204 -15.12 11.70 -18.71
CA ARG A 204 -14.18 10.76 -18.12
C ARG A 204 -13.79 9.66 -19.09
N GLU A 205 -14.77 9.06 -19.78
CA GLU A 205 -14.51 8.03 -20.79
C GLU A 205 -13.61 8.52 -21.92
N ARG A 206 -13.79 9.75 -22.39
CA ARG A 206 -12.95 10.36 -23.43
C ARG A 206 -11.52 10.57 -22.95
N ALA A 207 -11.36 11.15 -21.76
CA ALA A 207 -10.05 11.39 -21.17
C ALA A 207 -9.29 10.07 -20.89
N SER A 208 -9.98 9.06 -20.36
CA SER A 208 -9.39 7.74 -20.11
C SER A 208 -9.03 6.99 -21.38
N ARG A 209 -9.87 7.08 -22.41
CA ARG A 209 -9.58 6.48 -23.71
C ARG A 209 -8.33 7.10 -24.35
N ALA A 210 -8.14 8.42 -24.23
CA ALA A 210 -6.91 9.07 -24.66
C ALA A 210 -5.69 8.50 -23.93
N ALA A 211 -5.80 8.22 -22.62
CA ALA A 211 -4.75 7.57 -21.83
C ALA A 211 -4.65 6.04 -22.05
N GLY A 212 -5.42 5.45 -22.97
CA GLY A 212 -5.44 4.00 -23.21
C GLY A 212 -6.00 3.17 -22.05
N ILE A 213 -6.86 3.76 -21.22
CA ILE A 213 -7.57 3.09 -20.13
C ILE A 213 -8.98 2.74 -20.60
N THR A 214 -9.35 1.46 -20.49
CA THR A 214 -10.67 0.94 -20.90
C THR A 214 -11.64 0.77 -19.73
N ALA A 215 -11.16 0.74 -18.49
CA ALA A 215 -11.98 0.67 -17.30
C ALA A 215 -12.46 2.07 -16.87
N ASP A 216 -13.58 2.13 -16.16
CA ASP A 216 -14.12 3.38 -15.61
C ASP A 216 -13.14 3.95 -14.56
N PRO A 217 -12.68 5.21 -14.69
CA PRO A 217 -11.85 5.89 -13.69
C PRO A 217 -12.36 5.80 -12.26
N GLU A 218 -13.68 5.78 -12.07
CA GLU A 218 -14.27 5.69 -10.71
C GLU A 218 -13.89 4.37 -10.03
N THR A 219 -13.66 3.31 -10.80
CA THR A 219 -13.18 2.00 -10.30
C THR A 219 -11.67 1.93 -10.08
N LEU A 220 -10.92 2.90 -10.61
CA LEU A 220 -9.45 2.97 -10.55
C LEU A 220 -8.91 4.05 -9.61
N LEU A 221 -9.80 4.85 -9.01
CA LEU A 221 -9.43 6.03 -8.23
C LEU A 221 -8.48 5.71 -7.05
N GLY A 222 -8.62 4.53 -6.46
CA GLY A 222 -7.82 4.07 -5.32
C GLY A 222 -8.10 4.88 -4.04
N PRO A 223 -7.36 4.60 -2.95
CA PRO A 223 -7.43 5.42 -1.74
C PRO A 223 -6.78 6.79 -1.95
N GLY A 224 -7.30 7.80 -1.26
CA GLY A 224 -6.68 9.14 -1.22
C GLY A 224 -5.27 9.08 -0.63
N MET A 225 -4.36 9.90 -1.17
CA MET A 225 -2.95 9.99 -0.79
C MET A 225 -2.18 8.67 -0.85
N GLU A 226 -2.63 7.71 -1.67
CA GLU A 226 -1.85 6.53 -2.05
C GLU A 226 -0.49 6.96 -2.61
N ARG A 227 0.60 6.28 -2.21
CA ARG A 227 1.95 6.59 -2.69
C ARG A 227 2.05 6.41 -4.21
N TYR A 228 2.76 7.32 -4.87
CA TYR A 228 3.07 7.26 -6.28
C TYR A 228 4.60 7.28 -6.53
N PRO A 229 5.13 6.37 -7.36
CA PRO A 229 4.47 5.18 -7.95
C PRO A 229 3.91 4.24 -6.88
N ARG A 230 2.94 3.38 -7.21
CA ARG A 230 2.35 2.44 -6.23
C ARG A 230 3.30 1.33 -5.79
N GLU A 231 4.25 0.99 -6.66
CA GLU A 231 5.25 -0.02 -6.38
C GLU A 231 6.39 0.59 -5.55
N ALA A 232 6.64 0.01 -4.37
CA ALA A 232 7.70 0.47 -3.50
C ALA A 232 9.07 0.23 -4.13
N PRO A 233 10.03 1.17 -4.00
CA PRO A 233 11.35 0.98 -4.55
C PRO A 233 12.05 -0.21 -3.88
N PRO A 234 12.95 -0.91 -4.60
CA PRO A 234 13.69 -2.04 -4.04
C PRO A 234 14.37 -1.69 -2.70
N GLY A 235 14.26 -2.58 -1.72
CA GLY A 235 14.85 -2.40 -0.39
C GLY A 235 14.12 -1.41 0.52
N TRP A 236 13.05 -0.75 0.07
CA TRP A 236 12.29 0.19 0.90
C TRP A 236 11.71 -0.47 2.16
N LYS A 237 11.06 -1.63 2.00
CA LYS A 237 10.46 -2.38 3.12
C LYS A 237 11.49 -2.69 4.20
N LEU A 238 12.71 -3.04 3.82
CA LEU A 238 13.81 -3.32 4.76
C LEU A 238 14.31 -2.05 5.44
N ARG A 239 14.40 -0.93 4.71
CA ARG A 239 14.74 0.36 5.29
C ARG A 239 13.71 0.82 6.31
N GLU A 240 12.42 0.71 5.96
CA GLU A 240 11.30 1.05 6.83
C GLU A 240 11.31 0.15 8.09
N LEU A 241 11.48 -1.15 7.90
CA LEU A 241 11.66 -2.09 9.02
C LEU A 241 12.84 -1.65 9.89
N GLY A 242 14.00 -1.34 9.30
CA GLY A 242 15.17 -0.88 10.04
C GLY A 242 14.90 0.37 10.90
N LYS A 243 14.14 1.34 10.37
CA LYS A 243 13.70 2.53 11.13
C LYS A 243 12.80 2.12 12.30
N THR A 244 11.82 1.25 12.08
CA THR A 244 10.92 0.73 13.12
C THR A 244 11.69 -0.03 14.20
N LEU A 245 12.65 -0.89 13.83
CA LEU A 245 13.46 -1.65 14.77
C LEU A 245 14.40 -0.74 15.61
N ASN A 246 14.76 0.43 15.11
CA ASN A 246 15.58 1.39 15.85
C ASN A 246 14.84 2.04 17.03
N SER A 247 13.52 2.22 16.94
CA SER A 247 12.71 2.80 18.01
C SER A 247 12.22 1.78 19.04
N MET A 248 12.30 0.48 18.73
CA MET A 248 11.84 -0.59 19.62
C MET A 248 12.70 -0.76 20.88
N SER A 249 12.04 -1.13 21.97
CA SER A 249 12.72 -1.55 23.20
C SER A 249 13.41 -2.91 23.03
N LEU A 250 14.37 -3.26 23.90
CA LEU A 250 15.01 -4.58 23.87
C LEU A 250 13.99 -5.73 24.05
N LYS A 251 12.94 -5.50 24.84
CA LYS A 251 11.86 -6.47 25.04
C LYS A 251 11.09 -6.71 23.74
N ASP A 252 10.73 -5.64 23.03
CA ASP A 252 9.96 -5.71 21.79
C ASP A 252 10.79 -6.28 20.63
N LEU A 253 12.10 -5.97 20.60
CA LEU A 253 13.05 -6.56 19.67
C LEU A 253 13.15 -8.08 19.85
N ARG A 254 13.24 -8.56 21.11
CA ARG A 254 13.27 -10.00 21.41
C ARG A 254 11.98 -10.69 20.98
N LEU A 255 10.82 -10.09 21.27
CA LEU A 255 9.53 -10.64 20.84
C LEU A 255 9.43 -10.67 19.31
N SER A 256 9.81 -9.59 18.64
CA SER A 256 9.84 -9.50 17.18
C SER A 256 10.77 -10.56 16.59
N ALA A 257 11.94 -10.78 17.18
CA ALA A 257 12.88 -11.81 16.76
C ALA A 257 12.29 -13.22 16.92
N LEU A 258 11.63 -13.52 18.04
CA LEU A 258 10.92 -14.80 18.22
C LEU A 258 9.86 -15.02 17.14
N VAL A 259 9.09 -13.98 16.80
CA VAL A 259 8.10 -14.05 15.71
C VAL A 259 8.76 -14.38 14.39
N HIS A 260 9.83 -13.67 14.01
CA HIS A 260 10.50 -13.90 12.73
C HIS A 260 11.21 -15.25 12.67
N LEU A 261 11.77 -15.73 13.78
CA LEU A 261 12.37 -17.05 13.89
C LEU A 261 11.34 -18.18 13.71
N ASP A 262 10.12 -17.98 14.22
CA ASP A 262 9.05 -18.96 14.11
C ASP A 262 8.62 -19.22 12.65
N LEU A 263 8.77 -18.20 11.80
CA LEU A 263 8.45 -18.24 10.36
C LEU A 263 9.50 -18.96 9.51
N LEU A 264 10.64 -19.35 10.09
CA LEU A 264 11.72 -20.01 9.38
C LEU A 264 11.58 -21.52 9.38
N THR A 265 11.94 -22.13 8.26
CA THR A 265 12.32 -23.55 8.23
C THR A 265 13.65 -23.76 8.97
N THR A 266 13.97 -25.01 9.28
CA THR A 266 15.25 -25.41 9.88
C THR A 266 16.42 -25.04 8.98
N GLU A 267 16.27 -25.18 7.66
CA GLU A 267 17.34 -24.82 6.72
C GLU A 267 17.53 -23.30 6.63
N GLU A 268 16.43 -22.53 6.57
CA GLU A 268 16.51 -21.07 6.65
C GLU A 268 17.12 -20.60 7.99
N THR A 269 16.79 -21.27 9.10
CA THR A 269 17.41 -20.99 10.41
C THR A 269 18.91 -21.30 10.40
N ARG A 270 19.32 -22.40 9.75
CA ARG A 270 20.73 -22.74 9.61
C ARG A 270 21.48 -21.70 8.76
N GLU A 271 20.92 -21.31 7.62
CA GLU A 271 21.52 -20.36 6.70
C GLU A 271 21.60 -18.94 7.30
N ILE A 272 20.50 -18.46 7.88
CA ILE A 272 20.34 -17.05 8.24
C ILE A 272 20.72 -16.79 9.69
N VAL A 273 20.26 -17.64 10.62
CA VAL A 273 20.26 -17.33 12.07
C VAL A 273 21.48 -17.87 12.78
N THR A 274 21.93 -19.07 12.41
CA THR A 274 23.07 -19.74 13.06
C THR A 274 24.36 -18.91 13.06
N PRO A 275 24.73 -18.19 11.97
CA PRO A 275 25.89 -17.29 11.97
C PRO A 275 25.83 -16.17 13.01
N PHE A 276 24.62 -15.72 13.38
CA PHE A 276 24.44 -14.72 14.43
C PHE A 276 24.48 -15.36 15.81
N LEU A 277 23.78 -16.48 16.00
CA LEU A 277 23.75 -17.17 17.29
C LEU A 277 25.14 -17.63 17.73
N SER A 278 26.04 -18.01 16.81
CA SER A 278 27.42 -18.38 17.17
C SER A 278 28.26 -17.23 17.75
N ARG A 279 27.80 -15.97 17.62
CA ARG A 279 28.47 -14.79 18.19
C ARG A 279 28.11 -14.54 19.66
N PHE A 280 27.08 -15.21 20.18
CA PHE A 280 26.53 -14.95 21.52
C PHE A 280 26.31 -16.26 22.29
N PRO A 281 26.42 -16.28 23.63
CA PRO A 281 26.26 -17.53 24.38
C PRO A 281 24.80 -18.03 24.41
N SER A 282 23.82 -17.13 24.28
CA SER A 282 22.40 -17.48 24.17
C SER A 282 21.59 -16.41 23.42
N PHE A 283 20.40 -16.79 22.91
CA PHE A 283 19.48 -15.84 22.27
C PHE A 283 19.08 -14.67 23.19
N TYR A 284 18.90 -14.94 24.49
CA TYR A 284 18.51 -13.91 25.45
C TYR A 284 19.64 -12.93 25.79
N GLU A 285 20.89 -13.25 25.45
CA GLU A 285 22.05 -12.37 25.68
C GLU A 285 22.42 -11.52 24.45
N ILE A 286 21.68 -11.65 23.34
CA ILE A 286 21.91 -10.83 22.15
C ILE A 286 21.53 -9.36 22.46
N PRO A 287 22.44 -8.40 22.27
CA PRO A 287 22.15 -6.97 22.47
C PRO A 287 21.24 -6.43 21.36
N SER A 288 20.62 -5.26 21.58
CA SER A 288 19.67 -4.65 20.63
C SER A 288 20.21 -4.55 19.21
N ASN A 289 21.48 -4.18 19.02
CA ASN A 289 22.07 -4.10 17.68
C ASN A 289 22.15 -5.47 16.98
N GLY A 290 22.50 -6.53 17.72
CA GLY A 290 22.51 -7.89 17.16
C GLY A 290 21.10 -8.38 16.80
N LEU A 291 20.09 -8.03 17.60
CA LEU A 291 18.69 -8.35 17.30
C LEU A 291 18.17 -7.61 16.06
N ARG A 292 18.60 -6.36 15.85
CA ARG A 292 18.25 -5.59 14.64
C ARG A 292 18.88 -6.21 13.39
N GLU A 293 20.17 -6.57 13.47
CA GLU A 293 20.88 -7.22 12.37
C GLU A 293 20.18 -8.52 11.94
N ILE A 294 19.87 -9.40 12.89
CA ILE A 294 19.22 -10.68 12.57
C ILE A 294 17.80 -10.51 12.03
N LEU A 295 17.01 -9.57 12.57
CA LEU A 295 15.66 -9.28 12.09
C LEU A 295 15.66 -8.80 10.64
N LEU A 296 16.58 -7.90 10.29
CA LEU A 296 16.73 -7.42 8.92
C LEU A 296 17.17 -8.54 7.96
N ALA A 297 18.10 -9.40 8.40
CA ALA A 297 18.54 -10.55 7.59
C ALA A 297 17.42 -11.57 7.35
N ILE A 298 16.57 -11.82 8.35
CA ILE A 298 15.41 -12.68 8.19
C ILE A 298 14.40 -12.05 7.23
N ALA A 299 14.02 -10.78 7.46
CA ALA A 299 13.01 -10.10 6.66
C ALA A 299 13.37 -10.01 5.16
N ASP A 300 14.67 -9.86 4.85
CA ASP A 300 15.17 -9.86 3.46
C ASP A 300 14.90 -11.20 2.76
N LYS A 301 14.96 -12.31 3.51
CA LYS A 301 14.82 -13.67 2.99
C LYS A 301 13.38 -14.17 2.95
N ILE A 302 12.57 -13.89 3.97
CA ILE A 302 11.20 -14.43 4.07
C ILE A 302 10.12 -13.52 3.49
N ALA A 303 10.49 -12.36 2.96
CA ALA A 303 9.59 -11.42 2.29
C ALA A 303 8.35 -11.05 3.14
N ASP A 304 7.15 -11.40 2.70
CA ASP A 304 5.87 -11.00 3.29
C ASP A 304 5.18 -12.10 4.13
N ARG A 305 5.89 -13.18 4.48
CA ARG A 305 5.36 -14.23 5.36
C ARG A 305 4.93 -13.64 6.72
N ALA A 306 3.79 -14.11 7.23
CA ALA A 306 3.25 -13.67 8.51
C ALA A 306 2.77 -14.85 9.38
N ILE A 307 2.75 -14.62 10.70
CA ILE A 307 2.46 -15.65 11.71
C ILE A 307 1.06 -16.26 11.63
N SER A 308 0.10 -15.60 10.96
CA SER A 308 -1.26 -16.10 10.75
C SER A 308 -1.44 -16.84 9.42
N PHE A 309 -0.47 -16.76 8.49
CA PHE A 309 -0.65 -17.30 7.13
C PHE A 309 -0.80 -18.82 7.10
N PHE A 310 -0.30 -19.53 8.11
CA PHE A 310 -0.55 -20.97 8.26
C PHE A 310 -2.04 -21.34 8.29
N PHE A 311 -2.91 -20.41 8.68
CA PHE A 311 -4.37 -20.57 8.69
C PHE A 311 -5.08 -19.71 7.64
N ASP A 312 -4.64 -18.47 7.43
CA ASP A 312 -5.25 -17.57 6.43
C ASP A 312 -5.15 -18.12 4.99
N ARG A 313 -4.23 -19.06 4.74
CA ARG A 313 -4.15 -19.83 3.49
C ARG A 313 -5.45 -20.52 3.09
N TYR A 314 -6.29 -20.97 4.03
CA TYR A 314 -7.53 -21.68 3.70
C TYR A 314 -8.63 -20.72 3.24
N SER A 315 -8.76 -19.56 3.90
CA SER A 315 -9.86 -18.62 3.66
C SER A 315 -9.53 -17.57 2.59
N ALA A 316 -8.27 -17.17 2.48
CA ALA A 316 -7.83 -16.00 1.73
C ALA A 316 -6.69 -16.26 0.73
N GLY A 317 -6.15 -17.48 0.64
CA GLY A 317 -5.07 -17.80 -0.30
C GLY A 317 -3.71 -17.21 0.09
N ARG A 318 -3.55 -16.82 1.36
CA ARG A 318 -2.29 -16.34 1.96
C ARG A 318 -1.38 -17.52 2.29
N MET A 319 -0.77 -18.10 1.27
CA MET A 319 0.16 -19.23 1.38
C MET A 319 1.29 -18.94 2.39
N ALA A 320 1.79 -19.98 3.06
CA ALA A 320 2.77 -19.81 4.12
C ALA A 320 4.22 -19.82 3.62
N MET A 321 4.51 -20.52 2.53
CA MET A 321 5.86 -20.63 1.95
C MET A 321 5.94 -20.19 0.49
N THR A 322 4.85 -20.36 -0.25
CA THR A 322 4.73 -20.00 -1.67
C THR A 322 4.06 -18.64 -1.85
N PRO A 323 4.15 -18.00 -3.04
CA PRO A 323 3.48 -16.73 -3.28
C PRO A 323 1.95 -16.81 -3.07
N PRO A 324 1.30 -15.76 -2.56
CA PRO A 324 -0.13 -15.76 -2.34
C PRO A 324 -0.92 -15.83 -3.65
N VAL A 325 -2.05 -16.52 -3.62
CA VAL A 325 -3.05 -16.47 -4.70
C VAL A 325 -3.95 -15.26 -4.45
N SER A 326 -4.29 -14.51 -5.51
CA SER A 326 -5.19 -13.36 -5.35
C SER A 326 -6.52 -13.81 -4.74
N PHE A 327 -7.07 -13.02 -3.83
CA PHE A 327 -8.25 -13.40 -3.04
C PHE A 327 -9.44 -13.83 -3.91
N LEU A 328 -9.70 -13.10 -5.00
CA LEU A 328 -10.79 -13.41 -5.93
C LEU A 328 -10.57 -14.74 -6.65
N VAL A 329 -9.34 -14.99 -7.13
CA VAL A 329 -8.99 -16.27 -7.77
C VAL A 329 -9.11 -17.40 -6.76
N TRP A 330 -8.59 -17.22 -5.54
CA TRP A 330 -8.71 -18.21 -4.48
C TRP A 330 -10.17 -18.55 -4.17
N LYS A 331 -11.05 -17.56 -4.03
CA LYS A 331 -12.47 -17.80 -3.73
C LYS A 331 -13.16 -18.64 -4.80
N LEU A 332 -12.91 -18.32 -6.07
CA LEU A 332 -13.55 -18.97 -7.23
C LEU A 332 -12.91 -20.32 -7.61
N MET A 333 -11.71 -20.61 -7.11
CA MET A 333 -10.97 -21.83 -7.41
C MET A 333 -11.71 -23.09 -6.91
N PRO A 334 -11.80 -24.16 -7.73
CA PRO A 334 -12.34 -25.46 -7.31
C PRO A 334 -11.59 -26.05 -6.11
N GLU A 335 -12.27 -26.84 -5.28
CA GLU A 335 -11.67 -27.40 -4.06
C GLU A 335 -10.47 -28.31 -4.35
N GLU A 336 -10.51 -29.12 -5.41
CA GLU A 336 -9.38 -29.99 -5.81
C GLU A 336 -8.13 -29.18 -6.16
N GLU A 337 -8.30 -28.05 -6.84
CA GLU A 337 -7.19 -27.16 -7.19
C GLU A 337 -6.65 -26.44 -5.96
N LYS A 338 -7.53 -26.00 -5.02
CA LYS A 338 -7.10 -25.48 -3.71
C LYS A 338 -6.27 -26.50 -2.94
N ARG A 339 -6.70 -27.76 -2.91
CA ARG A 339 -5.97 -28.85 -2.25
C ARG A 339 -4.59 -29.06 -2.87
N LEU A 340 -4.50 -29.03 -4.20
CA LEU A 340 -3.22 -29.15 -4.90
C LEU A 340 -2.27 -28.01 -4.50
N ARG A 341 -2.74 -26.75 -4.54
CA ARG A 341 -1.96 -25.58 -4.13
C ARG A 341 -1.50 -25.64 -2.67
N LEU A 342 -2.38 -26.05 -1.75
CA LEU A 342 -2.02 -26.20 -0.34
C LEU A 342 -0.96 -27.29 -0.14
N ARG A 343 -1.01 -28.37 -0.92
CA ARG A 343 0.01 -29.43 -0.87
C ARG A 343 1.35 -28.98 -1.43
N GLU A 344 1.36 -28.27 -2.56
CA GLU A 344 2.58 -27.64 -3.11
C GLU A 344 3.24 -26.72 -2.07
N ASP A 345 2.44 -25.97 -1.31
CA ASP A 345 2.92 -25.10 -0.24
C ASP A 345 3.38 -25.89 1.00
N ASN A 346 2.72 -27.01 1.35
CA ASN A 346 3.16 -27.93 2.41
C ASN A 346 4.52 -28.57 2.09
N GLU A 347 4.77 -28.95 0.83
CA GLU A 347 6.04 -29.55 0.40
C GLU A 347 7.24 -28.62 0.58
N LYS A 348 7.01 -27.30 0.68
CA LYS A 348 8.05 -26.30 0.99
C LYS A 348 8.30 -26.11 2.48
N MET A 349 7.42 -26.61 3.34
CA MET A 349 7.58 -26.56 4.79
C MET A 349 8.42 -27.76 5.27
N ASP A 350 9.12 -27.57 6.38
CA ASP A 350 9.76 -28.67 7.08
C ASP A 350 8.91 -29.16 8.26
N GLN A 351 9.28 -30.32 8.81
CA GLN A 351 8.54 -30.94 9.91
C GLN A 351 8.53 -30.05 11.16
N ALA A 352 9.58 -29.25 11.38
CA ALA A 352 9.65 -28.33 12.50
C ALA A 352 8.57 -27.24 12.37
N MET A 353 8.46 -26.59 11.21
CA MET A 353 7.41 -25.61 10.93
C MET A 353 6.01 -26.22 11.01
N MET A 354 5.80 -27.39 10.39
CA MET A 354 4.52 -28.10 10.47
C MET A 354 4.12 -28.41 11.91
N SER A 355 5.06 -28.85 12.75
CA SER A 355 4.79 -29.12 14.17
C SER A 355 4.34 -27.87 14.94
N ARG A 356 4.93 -26.71 14.64
CA ARG A 356 4.53 -25.43 15.25
C ARG A 356 3.13 -25.03 14.81
N HIS A 357 2.81 -25.17 13.53
CA HIS A 357 1.45 -24.94 13.03
C HIS A 357 0.44 -25.86 13.72
N LEU A 358 0.71 -27.16 13.84
CA LEU A 358 -0.18 -28.09 14.54
C LEU A 358 -0.35 -27.75 16.03
N ALA A 359 0.72 -27.31 16.69
CA ALA A 359 0.61 -26.84 18.07
C ALA A 359 -0.28 -25.59 18.19
N ARG A 360 -0.26 -24.67 17.19
CA ARG A 360 -1.17 -23.52 17.17
C ARG A 360 -2.64 -23.94 17.13
N TYR A 361 -2.97 -24.97 16.34
CA TYR A 361 -4.31 -25.58 16.34
C TYR A 361 -4.67 -26.11 17.72
N LEU A 362 -3.78 -26.87 18.34
CA LEU A 362 -4.01 -27.47 19.66
C LEU A 362 -4.29 -26.41 20.74
N HIS A 363 -3.57 -25.28 20.71
CA HIS A 363 -3.66 -24.19 21.68
C HIS A 363 -4.77 -23.16 21.39
N SER A 364 -5.44 -23.27 20.24
CA SER A 364 -6.54 -22.37 19.88
C SER A 364 -7.87 -23.05 20.19
N SER A 365 -8.77 -22.36 20.87
CA SER A 365 -10.10 -22.84 21.26
C SER A 365 -11.13 -22.71 20.14
N THR A 366 -10.94 -21.71 19.26
CA THR A 366 -11.81 -21.46 18.10
C THR A 366 -11.02 -21.21 16.83
N THR A 367 -11.69 -21.26 15.68
CA THR A 367 -11.05 -20.92 14.39
C THR A 367 -10.64 -19.45 14.30
N GLY A 368 -11.39 -18.53 14.91
CA GLY A 368 -11.08 -17.10 14.90
C GLY A 368 -9.74 -16.76 15.58
N GLU A 369 -9.36 -17.55 16.59
CA GLU A 369 -8.10 -17.39 17.30
C GLU A 369 -6.86 -17.70 16.44
N LEU A 370 -7.00 -18.54 15.42
CA LEU A 370 -5.90 -18.89 14.51
C LEU A 370 -5.52 -17.73 13.58
N SER A 371 -6.49 -16.88 13.19
CA SER A 371 -6.26 -15.66 12.43
C SER A 371 -5.89 -14.45 13.30
N ASP A 372 -5.97 -14.56 14.63
CA ASP A 372 -5.58 -13.48 15.55
C ASP A 372 -4.05 -13.46 15.74
N ALA A 373 -3.38 -12.55 15.04
CA ALA A 373 -1.93 -12.38 15.12
C ALA A 373 -1.44 -12.11 16.56
N GLY A 374 -2.15 -11.32 17.37
CA GLY A 374 -1.74 -10.99 18.73
C GLY A 374 -1.75 -12.23 19.63
N ARG A 375 -2.75 -13.08 19.46
CA ARG A 375 -2.82 -14.37 20.16
C ARG A 375 -1.73 -15.33 19.70
N GLN A 376 -1.50 -15.42 18.39
CA GLN A 376 -0.45 -16.26 17.81
C GLN A 376 0.95 -15.85 18.28
N ILE A 377 1.20 -14.55 18.46
CA ILE A 377 2.45 -14.01 19.03
C ILE A 377 2.59 -14.39 20.50
N SER A 378 1.51 -14.31 21.27
CA SER A 378 1.52 -14.61 22.72
C SER A 378 1.94 -16.05 23.02
N LEU A 379 1.57 -17.01 22.16
CA LEU A 379 1.96 -18.42 22.27
C LEU A 379 3.47 -18.65 22.25
N LEU A 380 4.25 -17.78 21.61
CA LEU A 380 5.71 -17.94 21.49
C LEU A 380 6.44 -17.83 22.84
N THR A 381 5.76 -17.34 23.87
CA THR A 381 6.28 -17.23 25.24
C THR A 381 5.66 -18.24 26.20
N ASP A 382 4.74 -19.08 25.73
CA ASP A 382 4.08 -20.11 26.52
C ASP A 382 4.92 -21.40 26.53
N GLY A 383 5.35 -21.82 27.71
CA GLY A 383 6.12 -23.06 27.89
C GLY A 383 5.36 -24.31 27.48
N GLN A 384 4.02 -24.32 27.58
CA GLN A 384 3.21 -25.45 27.11
C GLN A 384 3.23 -25.55 25.59
N PHE A 385 3.14 -24.43 24.88
CA PHE A 385 3.25 -24.39 23.42
C PHE A 385 4.60 -24.96 22.96
N ILE A 386 5.69 -24.50 23.57
CA ILE A 386 7.06 -24.97 23.27
C ILE A 386 7.19 -26.48 23.49
N SER A 387 6.70 -26.97 24.62
CA SER A 387 6.70 -28.41 24.94
C SER A 387 5.88 -29.22 23.93
N ASN A 388 4.68 -28.75 23.58
CA ASN A 388 3.74 -29.50 22.76
C ASN A 388 4.20 -29.63 21.30
N HIS A 389 4.73 -28.57 20.68
CA HIS A 389 5.27 -28.72 19.33
C HIS A 389 6.50 -29.63 19.31
N GLY A 390 7.34 -29.62 20.37
CA GLY A 390 8.45 -30.54 20.54
C GLY A 390 8.01 -32.00 20.63
N LEU A 391 6.89 -32.28 21.31
CA LEU A 391 6.31 -33.63 21.40
C LEU A 391 5.72 -34.09 20.07
N ILE A 392 4.99 -33.22 19.36
CA ILE A 392 4.48 -33.48 18.00
C ILE A 392 5.64 -33.87 17.07
N LEU A 393 6.72 -33.07 17.08
CA LEU A 393 7.91 -33.32 16.25
C LEU A 393 8.60 -34.65 16.63
N LYS A 394 8.80 -34.91 17.92
CA LYS A 394 9.46 -36.12 18.42
C LYS A 394 8.69 -37.39 18.06
N LYS A 395 7.36 -37.39 18.19
CA LYS A 395 6.50 -38.52 17.82
C LYS A 395 6.53 -38.79 16.32
N GLY A 396 6.57 -37.74 15.50
CA GLY A 396 6.73 -37.86 14.04
C GLY A 396 8.07 -38.43 13.56
N GLY A 397 9.12 -38.36 14.38
CA GLY A 397 10.46 -38.88 14.05
C GLY A 397 10.84 -40.19 14.74
N GLY A 398 9.97 -40.75 15.58
CA GLY A 398 10.23 -41.98 16.35
C GLY A 398 9.97 -43.28 15.57
N ASP A 399 9.11 -43.25 14.56
CA ASP A 399 8.97 -44.33 13.59
C ASP A 399 9.91 -44.07 12.42
N SER A 400 10.60 -45.12 11.95
CA SER A 400 11.64 -45.13 10.90
C SER A 400 11.23 -44.57 9.51
N THR A 401 10.08 -43.91 9.40
CA THR A 401 9.64 -43.11 8.25
C THR A 401 9.38 -41.68 8.70
N LEU A 402 10.22 -40.74 8.23
CA LEU A 402 10.18 -39.29 8.44
C LEU A 402 8.87 -38.59 7.97
N GLU A 403 7.78 -39.32 7.76
CA GLU A 403 6.53 -38.88 7.13
C GLU A 403 5.40 -38.59 8.12
N GLY A 404 5.54 -38.91 9.42
CA GLY A 404 4.43 -38.88 10.37
C GLY A 404 3.78 -37.49 10.56
N VAL A 405 4.58 -36.46 10.80
CA VAL A 405 4.08 -35.08 10.98
C VAL A 405 3.57 -34.51 9.65
N GLY A 406 4.23 -34.82 8.52
CA GLY A 406 3.79 -34.41 7.19
C GLY A 406 2.43 -35.00 6.81
N ARG A 407 2.19 -36.29 7.08
CA ARG A 407 0.89 -36.93 6.85
C ARG A 407 -0.20 -36.31 7.73
N LEU A 408 0.07 -36.12 9.03
CA LEU A 408 -0.88 -35.43 9.92
C LEU A 408 -1.17 -34.01 9.42
N TYR A 409 -0.16 -33.27 8.98
CA TYR A 409 -0.33 -31.92 8.46
C TYR A 409 -1.17 -31.89 7.18
N ASP A 410 -0.99 -32.85 6.27
CA ASP A 410 -1.84 -33.00 5.07
C ASP A 410 -3.29 -33.28 5.46
N GLU A 411 -3.53 -34.18 6.42
CA GLU A 411 -4.88 -34.46 6.92
C GLU A 411 -5.54 -33.21 7.52
N VAL A 412 -4.80 -32.48 8.37
CA VAL A 412 -5.27 -31.22 8.96
C VAL A 412 -5.50 -30.16 7.89
N THR A 413 -4.68 -30.11 6.84
CA THR A 413 -4.85 -29.21 5.69
C THR A 413 -6.19 -29.50 4.99
N VAL A 414 -6.47 -30.76 4.68
CA VAL A 414 -7.73 -31.17 4.03
C VAL A 414 -8.94 -30.88 4.93
N LEU A 415 -8.85 -31.18 6.23
CA LEU A 415 -9.93 -30.89 7.17
C LEU A 415 -10.15 -29.38 7.32
N SER A 416 -9.09 -28.58 7.42
CA SER A 416 -9.18 -27.12 7.57
C SER A 416 -9.80 -26.46 6.35
N LEU A 417 -9.49 -26.94 5.14
CA LEU A 417 -10.15 -26.46 3.93
C LEU A 417 -11.66 -26.72 3.97
N ARG A 418 -12.09 -27.89 4.45
CA ARG A 418 -13.51 -28.22 4.64
C ARG A 418 -14.17 -27.36 5.72
N VAL A 419 -13.49 -27.14 6.84
CA VAL A 419 -13.94 -26.26 7.94
C VAL A 419 -14.32 -24.87 7.42
N MET A 420 -13.59 -24.32 6.44
CA MET A 420 -13.91 -23.01 5.84
C MET A 420 -15.19 -22.98 5.01
N ALA A 421 -15.68 -24.13 4.54
CA ALA A 421 -16.94 -24.24 3.79
C ALA A 421 -18.17 -24.43 4.69
N LEU A 422 -17.98 -24.71 5.98
CA LEU A 422 -19.05 -24.98 6.93
C LEU A 422 -19.65 -23.69 7.54
N PRO A 423 -20.95 -23.71 7.92
CA PRO A 423 -21.53 -22.71 8.81
C PRO A 423 -20.80 -22.63 10.15
N GLU A 424 -20.88 -21.50 10.84
CA GLU A 424 -20.10 -21.19 12.05
C GLU A 424 -20.24 -22.25 13.17
N GLY A 425 -21.46 -22.74 13.45
CA GLY A 425 -21.66 -23.76 14.49
C GLY A 425 -21.03 -25.12 14.15
N GLU A 426 -21.06 -25.53 12.88
CA GLU A 426 -20.44 -26.76 12.40
C GLU A 426 -18.91 -26.61 12.27
N ARG A 427 -18.44 -25.38 12.04
CA ARG A 427 -17.02 -25.03 11.95
C ARG A 427 -16.30 -25.36 13.25
N GLU A 428 -16.83 -24.91 14.39
CA GLU A 428 -16.19 -25.10 15.69
C GLU A 428 -16.23 -26.57 16.14
N GLU A 429 -17.29 -27.31 15.79
CA GLU A 429 -17.35 -28.76 16.02
C GLU A 429 -16.28 -29.52 15.23
N MET A 430 -16.14 -29.22 13.94
CA MET A 430 -15.11 -29.83 13.10
C MET A 430 -13.71 -29.39 13.54
N PHE A 431 -13.55 -28.15 13.98
CA PHE A 431 -12.29 -27.64 14.52
C PHE A 431 -11.88 -28.39 15.80
N ARG A 432 -12.83 -28.65 16.71
CA ARG A 432 -12.57 -29.49 17.89
C ARG A 432 -12.06 -30.88 17.51
N LYS A 433 -12.63 -31.52 16.48
CA LYS A 433 -12.16 -32.82 15.97
C LYS A 433 -10.74 -32.76 15.40
N ILE A 434 -10.38 -31.65 14.75
CA ILE A 434 -8.99 -31.43 14.31
C ILE A 434 -8.06 -31.38 15.53
N ARG A 435 -8.44 -30.67 16.59
CA ARG A 435 -7.64 -30.58 17.83
C ARG A 435 -7.49 -31.94 18.51
N GLU A 436 -8.57 -32.72 18.61
CA GLU A 436 -8.57 -34.10 19.13
C GLU A 436 -7.59 -34.98 18.34
N LYS A 437 -7.66 -34.95 17.01
CA LYS A 437 -6.73 -35.71 16.15
C LYS A 437 -5.27 -35.34 16.40
N ILE A 438 -4.96 -34.05 16.57
CA ILE A 438 -3.59 -33.59 16.87
C ILE A 438 -3.14 -34.05 18.25
N ALA A 439 -4.02 -33.92 19.24
CA ALA A 439 -3.80 -34.35 20.63
C ALA A 439 -3.54 -35.86 20.72
N ASP A 440 -4.36 -36.68 20.04
CA ASP A 440 -4.22 -38.13 19.97
C ASP A 440 -2.88 -38.54 19.34
N PHE A 441 -2.50 -37.89 18.25
CA PHE A 441 -1.21 -38.15 17.59
C PHE A 441 -0.02 -37.86 18.51
N ALA A 442 -0.07 -36.75 19.23
CA ALA A 442 1.01 -36.35 20.13
C ALA A 442 0.97 -37.08 21.49
N GLY A 443 -0.16 -37.72 21.83
CA GLY A 443 -0.37 -38.36 23.13
C GLY A 443 -0.44 -37.35 24.28
N ILE A 444 -1.05 -36.17 24.03
CA ILE A 444 -1.16 -35.08 25.00
C ILE A 444 -2.63 -34.63 25.14
N PRO A 445 -3.04 -34.17 26.33
CA PRO A 445 -4.39 -33.63 26.50
C PRO A 445 -4.55 -32.31 25.74
N ILE A 446 -5.79 -32.00 25.33
CA ILE A 446 -6.13 -30.73 24.71
C ILE A 446 -6.06 -29.61 25.79
N PRO A 447 -5.19 -28.58 25.63
CA PRO A 447 -5.11 -27.47 26.56
C PRO A 447 -6.44 -26.73 26.72
N GLY A 448 -6.80 -26.40 27.96
CA GLY A 448 -8.03 -25.67 28.29
C GLY A 448 -9.28 -26.55 28.44
N THR A 449 -9.18 -27.86 28.26
CA THR A 449 -10.28 -28.81 28.50
C THR A 449 -10.12 -29.39 29.90
N ILE A 450 -11.07 -29.12 30.79
CA ILE A 450 -11.11 -29.78 32.12
C ILE A 450 -11.42 -31.26 31.87
N MET A 451 -10.56 -32.17 32.35
CA MET A 451 -10.90 -33.59 32.39
C MET A 451 -12.05 -33.78 33.38
N GLU A 452 -13.26 -34.02 32.89
CA GLU A 452 -14.29 -34.66 33.71
C GLU A 452 -13.84 -36.10 33.98
N GLY A 453 -13.45 -36.38 35.22
CA GLY A 453 -13.33 -37.75 35.74
C GLY A 453 -11.93 -38.15 36.21
N GLY A 454 -11.64 -37.86 37.48
CA GLY A 454 -10.68 -38.61 38.29
C GLY A 454 -11.34 -38.91 39.63
N ALA A 455 -11.57 -40.20 39.90
CA ALA A 455 -12.30 -40.76 41.03
C ALA A 455 -11.69 -40.45 42.40
#